data_AF-A0A183BX21-F1
#
_entry.id   AF-A0A183BX21-F1
#
_cell.length_a   1.000
_cell.length_b   1.000
_cell.length_c   1.000
_cell.angle_alpha   90.00
_cell.angle_beta   90.00
_cell.angle_gamma   90.00
#
_symmetry.space_group_name_H-M   'P 1'
#
loop_
_entity.id
_entity.type
_entity.pdbx_description
1 polymer ?
#
loop_
_entity_poly.entity_id
_entity_poly.type
_entity_poly.pdbx_seq_one_letter_code
_entity_poly.pdbx_strand_id
1 'polypeptide(L)'
;MNDTDFNANNTLYQMYRDVYPCWPFIIGAVTINLVALFGMIGNFGVIWVTYCTKSLHGTANFLIALCCFFELLHQHGHWLVLYTALSGQNFLPFTLAIRICTVSLFGLGGTAMSMTFTGLDRLLCVLFPAFPSAVRPMPYLCAIMFICASVSTLKLTIYYESVSKMPNLMTTGAIGDLMKVRENCTSK
;
A
#
# COMPACT_ATOMS: atom_id res chain seq x y z
N MET A 1 -5.79 -25.49 2.71
CA MET A 1 -5.72 -25.63 1.24
C MET A 1 -4.27 -25.32 0.96
N ASN A 2 -3.54 -26.26 0.38
CA ASN A 2 -2.08 -26.13 0.28
C ASN A 2 -1.72 -25.37 -1.00
N ASP A 3 -0.51 -24.82 -1.07
CA ASP A 3 -0.02 -23.93 -2.15
C ASP A 3 -0.22 -24.55 -3.55
N THR A 4 0.02 -25.85 -3.66
CA THR A 4 -0.16 -26.63 -4.88
C THR A 4 -1.61 -26.68 -5.34
N ASP A 5 -2.57 -26.82 -4.41
CA ASP A 5 -3.99 -26.85 -4.74
C ASP A 5 -4.48 -25.47 -5.21
N PHE A 6 -3.93 -24.40 -4.63
CA PHE A 6 -4.28 -23.03 -5.04
C PHE A 6 -3.75 -22.71 -6.42
N ASN A 7 -2.47 -23.01 -6.69
CA ASN A 7 -1.89 -22.83 -8.02
C ASN A 7 -2.61 -23.70 -9.06
N ALA A 8 -2.96 -24.94 -8.71
CA ALA A 8 -3.70 -25.84 -9.60
C ALA A 8 -5.12 -25.34 -9.90
N ASN A 9 -5.80 -24.67 -8.97
CA ASN A 9 -7.16 -24.16 -9.20
C ASN A 9 -7.20 -22.73 -9.74
N ASN A 10 -6.07 -22.04 -9.81
CA ASN A 10 -5.99 -20.68 -10.33
C ASN A 10 -5.90 -20.69 -11.86
N THR A 11 -7.03 -20.44 -12.52
CA THR A 11 -7.14 -20.36 -13.98
C THR A 11 -6.17 -19.37 -14.61
N LEU A 12 -5.87 -18.27 -13.93
CA LEU A 12 -4.93 -17.25 -14.39
C LEU A 12 -3.48 -17.77 -14.33
N TYR A 13 -3.12 -18.47 -13.26
CA TYR A 13 -1.82 -19.14 -13.17
C TYR A 13 -1.65 -20.21 -14.26
N GLN A 14 -2.65 -21.07 -14.44
CA GLN A 14 -2.59 -22.12 -15.46
C GLN A 14 -2.47 -21.55 -16.88
N MET A 15 -3.17 -20.47 -17.18
CA MET A 15 -3.20 -19.86 -18.52
C MET A 15 -1.88 -19.16 -18.89
N TYR A 16 -1.17 -18.60 -17.91
CA TYR A 16 -0.04 -17.71 -18.17
C TYR A 16 1.33 -18.21 -17.65
N ARG A 17 1.39 -19.33 -16.92
CA ARG A 17 2.65 -19.85 -16.36
C ARG A 17 3.71 -20.21 -17.41
N ASP A 18 3.29 -20.57 -18.62
CA ASP A 18 4.17 -21.01 -19.71
C ASP A 18 4.18 -20.02 -20.91
N VAL A 19 3.49 -18.88 -20.78
CA VAL A 19 3.35 -17.88 -21.85
C VAL A 19 4.32 -16.73 -21.63
N TYR A 20 5.50 -16.82 -22.24
CA TYR A 20 6.56 -15.81 -22.14
C TYR A 20 6.72 -15.04 -23.45
N PRO A 21 6.73 -13.68 -23.49
CA PRO A 21 6.11 -12.70 -22.60
C PRO A 21 4.62 -12.48 -22.90
N CYS A 22 3.81 -12.19 -21.87
CA CYS A 22 2.37 -11.97 -22.03
C CYS A 22 2.00 -10.47 -22.08
N TRP A 23 1.57 -10.02 -23.26
CA TRP A 23 1.18 -8.63 -23.51
C TRP A 23 0.15 -8.04 -22.52
N PRO A 24 -0.87 -8.77 -22.06
CA PRO A 24 -1.84 -8.23 -21.09
C PRO A 24 -1.21 -7.81 -19.76
N PHE A 25 -0.24 -8.57 -19.26
CA PHE A 25 0.47 -8.23 -18.03
C PHE A 25 1.38 -7.03 -18.19
N ILE A 26 2.09 -6.94 -19.31
CA ILE A 26 2.94 -5.79 -19.63
C ILE A 26 2.08 -4.53 -19.74
N ILE A 27 0.97 -4.58 -20.46
CA ILE A 27 0.05 -3.45 -20.62
C ILE A 27 -0.52 -3.01 -19.25
N GLY A 28 -0.95 -3.97 -18.42
CA GLY A 28 -1.44 -3.69 -17.07
C GLY A 28 -0.36 -3.06 -16.17
N ALA A 29 0.86 -3.61 -16.18
CA ALA A 29 1.98 -3.11 -15.41
C ALA A 29 2.43 -1.70 -15.86
N VAL A 30 2.46 -1.44 -17.16
CA VAL A 30 2.77 -0.10 -17.70
C VAL A 30 1.70 0.90 -17.29
N THR A 31 0.42 0.55 -17.45
CA THR A 31 -0.69 1.45 -17.14
C THR A 31 -0.70 1.86 -15.67
N ILE A 32 -0.55 0.88 -14.75
CA ILE A 32 -0.54 1.18 -13.30
C ILE A 32 0.69 2.00 -12.90
N ASN A 33 1.83 1.82 -13.58
CA ASN A 33 3.03 2.61 -13.30
C ASN A 33 2.94 4.04 -13.82
N LEU A 34 2.24 4.30 -14.93
CA LEU A 34 1.97 5.67 -15.38
C LEU A 34 1.10 6.41 -14.36
N VAL A 35 0.07 5.75 -13.82
CA VAL A 35 -0.76 6.31 -12.75
C VAL A 35 0.07 6.53 -11.47
N ALA A 36 0.91 5.56 -11.09
CA ALA A 36 1.80 5.67 -9.94
C ALA A 36 2.79 6.83 -10.10
N LEU A 37 3.36 7.05 -11.29
CA LEU A 37 4.26 8.17 -11.59
C LEU A 37 3.57 9.52 -11.32
N PHE A 38 2.37 9.68 -11.84
CA PHE A 38 1.58 10.90 -11.62
C PHE A 38 1.26 11.09 -10.14
N GLY A 39 0.86 10.01 -9.46
CA GLY A 39 0.63 9.98 -8.01
C GLY A 39 1.87 10.40 -7.22
N MET A 40 3.06 9.89 -7.57
CA MET A 40 4.30 10.20 -6.86
C MET A 40 4.65 11.68 -6.98
N ILE A 41 4.54 12.25 -8.18
CA ILE A 41 4.81 13.68 -8.40
C ILE A 41 3.85 14.55 -7.57
N GLY A 42 2.54 14.23 -7.60
CA GLY A 42 1.53 14.96 -6.84
C GLY A 42 1.74 14.87 -5.32
N ASN A 43 1.93 13.65 -4.80
CA ASN A 43 2.14 13.41 -3.38
C ASN A 43 3.44 14.07 -2.87
N PHE A 44 4.52 13.97 -3.65
CA PHE A 44 5.77 14.66 -3.31
C PHE A 44 5.60 16.19 -3.29
N GLY A 45 4.88 16.75 -4.28
CA GLY A 45 4.58 18.17 -4.33
C GLY A 45 3.81 18.67 -3.10
N VAL A 46 2.82 17.91 -2.61
CA VAL A 46 2.06 18.26 -1.40
C VAL A 46 2.95 18.27 -0.15
N ILE A 47 3.81 17.26 0.00
CA ILE A 47 4.78 17.21 1.11
C ILE A 47 5.73 18.41 1.04
N TRP A 48 6.27 18.69 -0.15
CA TRP A 48 7.17 19.80 -0.39
C TRP A 48 6.56 21.15 -0.02
N VAL A 49 5.33 21.43 -0.50
CA VAL A 49 4.64 22.70 -0.20
C VAL A 49 4.33 22.82 1.28
N THR A 50 3.94 21.72 1.94
CA THR A 50 3.66 21.68 3.38
C THR A 50 4.92 21.96 4.20
N TYR A 51 6.09 21.50 3.75
CA TYR A 51 7.37 21.77 4.40
C TYR A 51 7.88 23.21 4.18
N CYS A 52 7.77 23.73 2.96
CA CYS A 52 8.29 25.05 2.61
C CYS A 52 7.42 26.20 3.15
N THR A 53 6.10 25.99 3.24
CA THR A 53 5.16 27.10 3.47
C THR A 53 4.71 27.15 4.92
N LYS A 54 5.29 28.09 5.69
CA LYS A 54 5.00 28.24 7.12
C LYS A 54 3.53 28.54 7.44
N SER A 55 2.80 29.18 6.53
CA SER A 55 1.36 29.43 6.71
C SER A 55 0.51 28.15 6.62
N LEU A 56 1.05 27.06 6.06
CA LEU A 56 0.39 25.77 5.97
C LEU A 56 0.73 24.81 7.14
N HIS A 57 1.48 25.22 8.17
CA HIS A 57 1.82 24.35 9.31
C HIS A 57 0.67 24.06 10.30
N GLY A 58 -0.56 23.93 9.80
CA GLY A 58 -1.70 23.46 10.57
C GLY A 58 -1.75 21.94 10.68
N THR A 59 -2.38 21.43 11.74
CA THR A 59 -2.61 20.00 12.00
C THR A 59 -3.18 19.27 10.78
N ALA A 60 -4.19 19.86 10.14
CA ALA A 60 -4.86 19.23 9.01
C ALA A 60 -3.97 19.11 7.76
N ASN A 61 -3.09 20.07 7.51
CA ASN A 61 -2.15 20.01 6.39
C ASN A 61 -1.02 19.02 6.67
N PHE A 62 -0.60 18.90 7.93
CA PHE A 62 0.33 17.85 8.33
C PHE A 62 -0.25 16.46 8.13
N LEU A 63 -1.53 16.24 8.47
CA LEU A 63 -2.21 14.96 8.24
C LEU A 63 -2.30 14.61 6.75
N ILE A 64 -2.57 15.59 5.90
CA ILE A 64 -2.54 15.42 4.44
C ILE A 64 -1.12 15.06 3.98
N ALA A 65 -0.08 15.76 4.45
CA ALA A 65 1.30 15.46 4.09
C ALA A 65 1.74 14.06 4.58
N LEU A 66 1.28 13.64 5.76
CA LEU A 66 1.50 12.30 6.29
C LEU A 66 0.83 11.23 5.41
N CYS A 67 -0.39 11.49 4.94
CA CYS A 67 -1.09 10.61 3.99
C CYS A 67 -0.30 10.50 2.67
N CYS A 68 0.13 11.63 2.10
CA CYS A 68 0.98 11.67 0.90
C CYS A 68 2.29 10.90 1.11
N PHE A 69 2.89 10.95 2.30
CA PHE A 69 4.10 10.19 2.61
C PHE A 69 3.86 8.69 2.56
N PHE A 70 2.76 8.19 3.16
CA PHE A 70 2.42 6.77 3.09
C PHE A 70 2.03 6.32 1.68
N GLU A 71 1.38 7.18 0.90
CA GLU A 71 1.11 6.94 -0.53
C GLU A 71 2.40 6.78 -1.34
N LEU A 72 3.44 7.58 -1.08
CA LEU A 72 4.74 7.40 -1.75
C LEU A 72 5.36 6.04 -1.43
N LEU A 73 5.30 5.60 -0.17
CA LEU A 73 5.78 4.28 0.23
C LEU A 73 4.97 3.17 -0.46
N HIS A 74 3.65 3.31 -0.51
CA HIS A 74 2.76 2.38 -1.19
C HIS A 74 3.08 2.29 -2.68
N GLN A 75 3.21 3.42 -3.37
CA GLN A 75 3.43 3.48 -4.82
C GLN A 75 4.76 2.86 -5.25
N HIS A 76 5.75 2.77 -4.36
CA HIS A 76 7.00 2.06 -4.60
C HIS A 76 6.79 0.60 -5.06
N GLY A 77 5.73 -0.08 -4.57
CA GLY A 77 5.43 -1.46 -4.93
C GLY A 77 5.05 -1.67 -6.40
N HIS A 78 4.53 -0.64 -7.07
CA HIS A 78 4.15 -0.75 -8.48
C HIS A 78 5.37 -0.88 -9.42
N TRP A 79 6.51 -0.33 -9.03
CA TRP A 79 7.77 -0.49 -9.78
C TRP A 79 8.24 -1.95 -9.81
N LEU A 80 7.96 -2.71 -8.74
CA LEU A 80 8.27 -4.14 -8.70
C LEU A 80 7.41 -4.92 -9.71
N VAL A 81 6.12 -4.59 -9.79
CA VAL A 81 5.20 -5.21 -10.76
C VAL A 81 5.67 -4.93 -12.19
N LEU A 82 6.16 -3.72 -12.46
CA LEU A 82 6.75 -3.37 -13.75
C LEU A 82 7.99 -4.19 -14.06
N TYR A 83 8.93 -4.26 -13.12
CA TYR A 83 10.15 -5.04 -13.28
C TYR A 83 9.84 -6.52 -13.55
N THR A 84 8.93 -7.09 -12.77
CA THR A 84 8.46 -8.48 -12.91
C THR A 84 7.87 -8.72 -14.30
N ALA A 85 6.92 -7.88 -14.73
CA ALA A 85 6.31 -7.99 -16.05
C ALA A 85 7.31 -7.83 -17.21
N LEU A 86 8.29 -6.91 -17.10
CA LEU A 86 9.30 -6.67 -18.14
C LEU A 86 10.38 -7.76 -18.20
N SER A 87 10.70 -8.37 -17.06
CA SER A 87 11.65 -9.49 -16.99
C SER A 87 11.15 -10.78 -17.66
N GLY A 88 9.87 -10.82 -18.04
CA GLY A 88 9.21 -12.00 -18.57
C GLY A 88 8.84 -13.03 -17.49
N GLN A 89 9.22 -12.84 -16.23
CA GLN A 89 8.76 -13.70 -15.14
C GLN A 89 7.34 -13.30 -14.74
N ASN A 90 6.32 -13.96 -15.30
CA ASN A 90 4.91 -13.63 -15.03
C ASN A 90 4.50 -13.87 -13.57
N PHE A 91 5.21 -14.76 -12.86
CA PHE A 91 4.92 -15.13 -11.48
C PHE A 91 6.19 -15.16 -10.63
N LEU A 92 6.07 -14.62 -9.42
CA LEU A 92 7.07 -14.70 -8.37
C LEU A 92 6.54 -15.54 -7.18
N PRO A 93 7.44 -16.24 -6.48
CA PRO A 93 7.09 -16.87 -5.21
C PRO A 93 6.62 -15.81 -4.21
N PHE A 94 5.57 -16.12 -3.45
CA PHE A 94 4.93 -15.21 -2.49
C PHE A 94 5.90 -14.69 -1.44
N THR A 95 6.83 -15.54 -0.97
CA THR A 95 7.90 -15.15 -0.05
C THR A 95 8.77 -14.02 -0.62
N LEU A 96 9.14 -14.11 -1.90
CA LEU A 96 9.95 -13.09 -2.57
C LEU A 96 9.13 -11.82 -2.80
N ALA A 97 7.88 -11.96 -3.23
CA ALA A 97 6.97 -10.84 -3.45
C ALA A 97 6.77 -10.02 -2.16
N ILE A 98 6.49 -10.65 -1.02
CA ILE A 98 6.31 -9.94 0.25
C ILE A 98 7.60 -9.27 0.73
N ARG A 99 8.75 -9.93 0.58
CA ARG A 99 10.04 -9.36 0.99
C ARG A 99 10.37 -8.09 0.21
N ILE A 100 10.06 -8.04 -1.08
CA ILE A 100 10.33 -6.86 -1.90
C ILE A 100 9.22 -5.80 -1.71
N CYS A 101 7.95 -6.21 -1.60
CA CYS A 101 6.82 -5.30 -1.36
C CYS A 101 6.68 -4.85 0.11
N THR A 102 7.61 -5.17 1.00
CA THR A 102 7.51 -4.87 2.44
C THR A 102 7.26 -3.39 2.71
N VAL A 103 8.02 -2.50 2.05
CA VAL A 103 7.88 -1.05 2.19
C VAL A 103 6.52 -0.58 1.67
N SER A 104 6.06 -1.15 0.56
CA SER A 104 4.79 -0.82 -0.05
C SER A 104 3.59 -1.28 0.77
N LEU A 105 3.67 -2.46 1.37
CA LEU A 105 2.66 -2.99 2.29
C LEU A 105 2.56 -2.18 3.57
N PHE A 106 3.70 -1.71 4.08
CA PHE A 106 3.72 -0.76 5.19
C PHE A 106 3.03 0.56 4.81
N GLY A 107 3.37 1.11 3.64
CA GLY A 107 2.72 2.30 3.07
C GLY A 107 1.21 2.16 2.92
N LEU A 108 0.74 1.00 2.43
CA LEU A 108 -0.68 0.72 2.26
C LEU A 108 -1.44 0.76 3.60
N GLY A 109 -0.88 0.16 4.66
CA GLY A 109 -1.46 0.19 6.00
C GLY A 109 -1.54 1.61 6.56
N GLY A 110 -0.48 2.39 6.36
CA GLY A 110 -0.39 3.76 6.88
C GLY A 110 -1.30 4.73 6.14
N THR A 111 -1.46 4.55 4.84
CA THR A 111 -2.36 5.34 3.99
C THR A 111 -3.80 5.20 4.49
N ALA A 112 -4.30 3.98 4.67
CA ALA A 112 -5.68 3.76 5.11
C ALA A 112 -5.98 4.44 6.46
N MET A 113 -5.05 4.35 7.42
CA MET A 113 -5.23 4.98 8.73
C MET A 113 -5.08 6.49 8.69
N SER A 114 -4.05 7.01 8.02
CA SER A 114 -3.83 8.46 7.91
C SER A 114 -4.98 9.15 7.16
N MET A 115 -5.54 8.51 6.12
CA MET A 115 -6.74 9.02 5.43
C MET A 115 -7.96 9.04 6.36
N THR A 116 -8.15 7.99 7.18
CA THR A 116 -9.23 7.94 8.17
C THR A 116 -9.10 9.06 9.20
N PHE A 117 -7.91 9.27 9.76
CA PHE A 117 -7.67 10.35 10.72
C PHE A 117 -7.79 11.74 10.09
N THR A 118 -7.37 11.91 8.84
CA THR A 118 -7.58 13.15 8.09
C THR A 118 -9.07 13.44 7.93
N GLY A 119 -9.89 12.43 7.59
CA GLY A 119 -11.34 12.57 7.50
C GLY A 119 -11.98 12.92 8.85
N LEU A 120 -11.56 12.24 9.92
CA LEU A 120 -12.04 12.51 11.28
C LEU A 120 -11.68 13.91 11.77
N ASP A 121 -10.45 14.37 11.54
CA ASP A 121 -10.01 15.73 11.89
C ASP A 121 -10.88 16.78 11.20
N ARG A 122 -11.13 16.62 9.89
CA ARG A 122 -12.01 17.53 9.13
C ARG A 122 -13.46 17.50 9.63
N LEU A 123 -13.98 16.32 9.95
CA LEU A 123 -15.34 16.18 10.50
C LEU A 123 -15.45 16.86 11.87
N LEU A 124 -14.47 16.65 12.76
CA LEU A 124 -14.45 17.26 14.08
C LEU A 124 -14.32 18.79 14.02
N CYS A 125 -13.54 19.32 13.08
CA CYS A 125 -13.44 20.77 12.86
C CYS A 125 -14.78 21.39 12.43
N VAL A 126 -15.59 20.67 11.65
CA VAL A 126 -16.91 21.14 11.19
C VAL A 126 -17.97 21.01 12.28
N LEU A 127 -18.00 19.88 13.00
CA LEU A 127 -18.96 19.65 14.08
C LEU A 127 -18.68 20.49 15.32
N PHE A 128 -17.41 20.72 15.63
CA PHE A 128 -16.95 21.41 16.82
C PHE A 128 -15.95 22.51 16.47
N PRO A 129 -16.41 23.76 16.23
CA PRO A 129 -15.52 24.85 15.84
C PRO A 129 -14.47 25.22 16.90
N ALA A 130 -14.66 24.82 18.16
CA ALA A 130 -13.69 25.01 19.25
C ALA A 130 -12.59 23.92 19.30
N PHE A 131 -12.74 22.84 18.54
CA PHE A 131 -11.80 21.71 18.55
C PHE A 131 -10.36 22.11 18.14
N PRO A 132 -10.14 22.88 17.05
CA PRO A 132 -8.79 23.28 16.64
C PRO A 132 -8.06 24.12 17.69
N SER A 133 -8.80 24.91 18.47
CA SER A 133 -8.24 25.74 19.54
C SER A 133 -8.00 25.00 20.85
N ALA A 134 -8.71 23.89 21.09
CA ALA A 134 -8.60 23.12 22.33
C ALA A 134 -7.46 22.09 22.29
N VAL A 135 -7.04 21.64 21.10
CA VAL A 135 -6.07 20.57 20.92
C VAL A 135 -4.65 21.12 20.77
N ARG A 136 -3.70 20.53 21.51
CA ARG A 136 -2.27 20.81 21.31
C ARG A 136 -1.78 20.05 20.08
N PRO A 137 -1.27 20.73 19.04
CA PRO A 137 -0.99 20.11 17.74
C PRO A 137 0.09 19.03 17.81
N MET A 138 1.18 19.28 18.54
CA MET A 138 2.32 18.37 18.55
C MET A 138 2.03 16.99 19.18
N PRO A 139 1.51 16.87 20.42
CA PRO A 139 1.19 15.55 20.99
C PRO A 139 0.09 14.83 20.20
N TYR A 140 -0.86 15.57 19.62
CA TYR A 140 -1.92 15.01 18.79
C TYR A 140 -1.36 14.37 17.51
N LEU A 141 -0.49 15.08 16.78
CA LEU A 141 0.15 14.57 15.57
C LEU A 141 1.09 13.38 15.88
N CYS A 142 1.86 13.45 16.97
CA CYS A 142 2.69 12.33 17.42
C CYS A 142 1.85 11.07 17.71
N ALA A 143 0.71 11.21 18.39
CA ALA A 143 -0.19 10.09 18.65
C ALA A 143 -0.72 9.47 17.35
N ILE A 144 -1.15 10.28 16.38
CA ILE A 144 -1.64 9.78 15.09
C ILE A 144 -0.53 9.07 14.31
N MET A 145 0.68 9.63 14.26
CA MET A 145 1.82 8.98 13.61
C MET A 145 2.12 7.62 14.25
N PHE A 146 2.09 7.54 15.59
CA PHE A 146 2.31 6.29 16.31
C PHE A 146 1.23 5.25 16.00
N ILE A 147 -0.05 5.65 15.94
CA ILE A 147 -1.16 4.77 15.58
C ILE A 147 -1.04 4.31 14.12
N CYS A 148 -0.69 5.21 13.19
CA CYS A 148 -0.50 4.84 11.79
C CYS A 148 0.64 3.83 11.65
N ALA A 149 1.78 4.07 12.31
CA ALA A 149 2.93 3.16 12.29
C ALA A 149 2.60 1.80 12.91
N SER A 150 1.88 1.77 14.04
CA SER A 150 1.51 0.50 14.70
C SER A 150 0.56 -0.33 13.84
N VAL A 151 -0.48 0.27 13.25
CA VAL A 151 -1.40 -0.44 12.35
C VAL A 151 -0.70 -0.92 11.08
N SER A 152 0.19 -0.10 10.50
CA SER A 152 1.01 -0.50 9.35
C SER A 152 1.89 -1.70 9.66
N THR A 153 2.48 -1.74 10.86
CA THR A 153 3.28 -2.85 11.34
C THR A 153 2.44 -4.10 11.56
N LEU A 154 1.26 -3.98 12.19
CA LEU A 154 0.32 -5.10 12.37
C LEU A 154 -0.11 -5.70 11.03
N LYS A 155 -0.43 -4.86 10.04
CA LYS A 155 -0.73 -5.30 8.67
C LYS A 155 0.43 -6.08 8.07
N LEU A 156 1.65 -5.58 8.21
CA LEU A 156 2.84 -6.24 7.71
C LEU A 156 3.06 -7.61 8.38
N THR A 157 2.92 -7.70 9.71
CA THR A 157 3.02 -8.98 10.45
C THR A 157 2.00 -9.99 9.94
N ILE A 158 0.76 -9.58 9.72
CA ILE A 158 -0.30 -10.45 9.16
C ILE A 158 0.09 -10.99 7.78
N TYR A 159 0.72 -10.16 6.93
CA TYR A 159 1.21 -10.63 5.63
C TYR A 159 2.37 -11.62 5.76
N TYR A 160 3.31 -11.41 6.69
CA TYR A 160 4.38 -12.36 6.95
C TYR A 160 3.87 -13.70 7.53
N GLU A 161 2.86 -13.67 8.39
CA GLU A 161 2.18 -14.89 8.85
C GLU A 161 1.43 -15.60 7.72
N SER A 162 0.93 -14.85 6.74
CA SER A 162 0.29 -15.45 5.56
C SER A 162 1.32 -16.17 4.69
N VAL A 163 2.53 -15.62 4.56
CA VAL A 163 3.66 -16.24 3.84
C VAL A 163 4.11 -17.53 4.52
N SER A 164 4.21 -17.56 5.85
CA SER A 164 4.67 -18.75 6.56
C SER A 164 3.71 -19.95 6.38
N LYS A 165 2.43 -19.68 6.12
CA LYS A 165 1.43 -20.70 5.81
C LYS A 165 1.48 -21.17 4.36
N MET A 166 1.92 -20.33 3.43
CA MET A 166 1.89 -20.60 1.98
C MET A 166 3.12 -20.05 1.22
N PRO A 167 4.33 -20.55 1.50
CA PRO A 167 5.58 -19.94 1.02
C PRO A 167 5.81 -20.07 -0.49
N ASN A 168 5.24 -21.09 -1.14
CA ASN A 168 5.46 -21.43 -2.55
C ASN A 168 4.31 -21.00 -3.46
N LEU A 169 3.38 -20.22 -2.92
CA LEU A 169 2.29 -19.65 -3.69
C LEU A 169 2.83 -18.73 -4.79
N MET A 170 2.35 -18.88 -6.01
CA MET A 170 2.81 -18.08 -7.15
C MET A 170 1.91 -16.85 -7.32
N THR A 171 2.52 -15.67 -7.35
CA THR A 171 1.78 -14.39 -7.44
C THR A 171 2.35 -13.54 -8.56
N THR A 172 1.54 -12.64 -9.11
CA THR A 172 1.99 -11.74 -10.18
C THR A 172 2.86 -10.59 -9.65
N GLY A 173 3.11 -10.55 -8.34
CA GLY A 173 3.78 -9.45 -7.64
C GLY A 173 2.86 -8.25 -7.37
N ALA A 174 1.64 -8.23 -7.90
CA ALA A 174 0.67 -7.18 -7.63
C ALA A 174 0.12 -7.26 -6.20
N ILE A 175 0.02 -6.11 -5.54
CA ILE A 175 -0.53 -6.00 -4.17
C ILE A 175 -1.97 -6.55 -4.09
N GLY A 176 -2.74 -6.38 -5.18
CA GLY A 176 -4.10 -6.91 -5.29
C GLY A 176 -4.19 -8.43 -5.17
N ASP A 177 -3.18 -9.17 -5.63
CA ASP A 177 -3.15 -10.63 -5.47
C ASP A 177 -2.91 -11.02 -4.01
N LEU A 178 -2.08 -10.25 -3.29
CA LEU A 178 -1.80 -10.48 -1.87
C LEU A 178 -3.07 -10.34 -1.01
N MET A 179 -3.99 -9.44 -1.40
CA MET A 179 -5.26 -9.25 -0.70
C MET A 179 -6.22 -10.43 -0.90
N LYS A 180 -6.33 -10.97 -2.12
CA LYS A 180 -7.19 -12.14 -2.42
C LYS A 180 -6.74 -13.41 -1.70
N VAL A 181 -5.42 -13.57 -1.55
CA VAL A 181 -4.84 -14.71 -0.82
C VAL A 181 -5.26 -14.67 0.66
N ARG A 182 -5.31 -13.49 1.26
CA ARG A 182 -5.74 -13.31 2.65
C ARG A 182 -7.21 -13.69 2.86
N GLU A 183 -8.13 -13.22 2.01
CA GLU A 183 -9.57 -13.50 2.14
C GLU A 183 -9.84 -15.01 2.16
N ASN A 184 -9.16 -15.75 1.30
CA ASN A 184 -9.27 -17.21 1.21
C ASN A 184 -8.63 -17.94 2.40
N CYS A 185 -7.61 -17.35 3.05
CA CYS A 185 -7.05 -17.88 4.29
C CYS A 185 -7.92 -17.64 5.52
N THR A 186 -8.67 -16.55 5.55
CA THR A 186 -9.57 -16.21 6.67
C THR A 186 -10.95 -16.86 6.56
N SER A 187 -11.32 -17.38 5.39
CA SER A 187 -12.61 -18.06 5.15
C SER A 187 -12.62 -19.54 5.55
N LYS A 188 -11.63 -20.02 6.34
CA LYS A 188 -11.57 -21.38 6.86
C LYS A 188 -11.56 -21.39 8.38
#